data_AF-E2CDE4-F1
#
_entry.id   AF-E2CDE4-F1
#
_cell.length_a   1.000
_cell.length_b   1.000
_cell.length_c   1.000
_cell.angle_alpha   90.00
_cell.angle_beta   90.00
_cell.angle_gamma   90.00
#
_symmetry.space_group_name_H-M   'P 1'
#
loop_
_entity.id
_entity.type
_entity.pdbx_description
1 polymer ?
#
loop_
_entity_poly.entity_id
_entity_poly.type
_entity_poly.pdbx_seq_one_letter_code
_entity_poly.pdbx_strand_id
1 'polypeptide(L)'
;MSDVLQFVDGKVALHVGDVLEMLATLPGESVDCVVTSPPYWGLRDYGVEGQIGLEPTLAEHIALMVAVFEEVRRVLKPTGTLWLNYGDCYASSPNGRSAADTKAEGNDNRTFRDKPFSTVQGVLKPKDLCMIPNRLAIALQEAGWWVRSEIIWAKPNPMPESIRDRPATAHEKIFLLSKSAKYFYDANAVRQGQHKVSKHTVAGWASGPGAHDTIKHNRGSRSKDTNSSASPPNSRPHSLSEFEARHNADYPGRNLRNWEPEAAQPDVWKIATSPFPGAHFATFPLALAQRCVKAGCPKGGVVLDPFGGAGTTAIAALAHGCQAQLIEINPEYARIAGERIEQCFMGPDERARRNAKTDLNAGPLFSNQAIGA
;
A
#
# COMPACT_ATOMS: atom_id res chain seq x y z
N MET A 1 21.90 22.55 -6.76
CA MET A 1 21.25 22.93 -5.49
C MET A 1 19.95 22.15 -5.46
N SER A 2 19.70 21.34 -4.44
CA SER A 2 18.45 20.60 -4.30
C SER A 2 17.33 21.56 -3.91
N ASP A 3 16.31 21.71 -4.74
CA ASP A 3 15.16 22.55 -4.43
C ASP A 3 14.21 21.77 -3.50
N VAL A 4 14.05 22.25 -2.27
CA VAL A 4 13.11 21.69 -1.30
C VAL A 4 11.90 22.63 -1.18
N LEU A 5 10.75 22.14 -1.62
CA LEU A 5 9.48 22.84 -1.49
C LEU A 5 8.82 22.47 -0.15
N GLN A 6 8.29 23.46 0.55
CA GLN A 6 7.65 23.28 1.85
C GLN A 6 6.16 23.62 1.72
N PHE A 7 5.30 22.76 2.25
CA PHE A 7 3.84 22.92 2.20
C PHE A 7 3.21 22.70 3.57
N VAL A 8 2.00 23.23 3.76
CA VAL A 8 1.18 23.03 4.97
C VAL A 8 1.96 23.39 6.25
N ASP A 9 2.44 24.64 6.31
CA ASP A 9 3.24 25.18 7.42
C ASP A 9 4.48 24.34 7.76
N GLY A 10 5.14 23.80 6.72
CA GLY A 10 6.36 23.00 6.87
C GLY A 10 6.14 21.55 7.33
N LYS A 11 4.88 21.08 7.37
CA LYS A 11 4.59 19.66 7.68
C LYS A 11 4.90 18.71 6.53
N VAL A 12 5.06 19.25 5.31
CA VAL A 12 5.45 18.48 4.13
C VAL A 12 6.67 19.12 3.50
N ALA A 13 7.75 18.35 3.41
CA ALA A 13 8.91 18.67 2.60
C ALA A 13 8.89 17.84 1.31
N LEU A 14 8.97 18.49 0.16
CA LEU A 14 9.06 17.83 -1.14
C LEU A 14 10.40 18.20 -1.78
N HIS A 15 11.26 17.21 -1.93
CA HIS A 15 12.59 17.31 -2.51
C HIS A 15 12.50 17.05 -4.01
N VAL A 16 12.92 18.03 -4.82
CA VAL A 16 12.91 17.90 -6.27
C VAL A 16 14.28 17.42 -6.76
N GLY A 17 14.33 16.22 -7.34
CA GLY A 17 15.58 15.66 -7.87
C GLY A 17 15.60 14.13 -7.94
N ASP A 18 16.76 13.59 -8.31
CA ASP A 18 17.02 12.15 -8.32
C ASP A 18 16.85 11.54 -6.92
N VAL A 19 16.27 10.34 -6.86
CA VAL A 19 15.92 9.70 -5.60
C VAL A 19 17.14 9.36 -4.75
N LEU A 20 18.25 8.91 -5.34
CA LEU A 20 19.47 8.57 -4.59
C LEU A 20 20.15 9.84 -4.10
N GLU A 21 20.23 10.86 -4.95
CA GLU A 21 20.79 12.17 -4.56
C GLU A 21 19.99 12.79 -3.41
N MET A 22 18.66 12.81 -3.50
CA MET A 22 17.82 13.41 -2.47
C MET A 22 17.85 12.59 -1.17
N LEU A 23 17.79 11.26 -1.24
CA LEU A 23 17.92 10.41 -0.05
C LEU A 23 19.25 10.66 0.67
N ALA A 24 20.36 10.81 -0.07
CA ALA A 24 21.68 11.09 0.51
C ALA A 24 21.72 12.38 1.34
N THR A 25 20.86 13.36 1.04
CA THR A 25 20.76 14.60 1.83
C THR A 25 20.00 14.41 3.15
N LEU A 26 19.18 13.36 3.27
CA LEU A 26 18.37 13.12 4.46
C LEU A 26 19.22 12.52 5.59
N PRO A 27 19.02 12.95 6.86
CA PRO A 27 19.72 12.36 7.99
C PRO A 27 19.38 10.88 8.16
N GLY A 28 20.34 10.09 8.63
CA GLY A 28 20.09 8.71 9.04
C GLY A 28 19.05 8.65 10.17
N GLU A 29 18.25 7.59 10.19
CA GLU A 29 17.26 7.33 11.25
C GLU A 29 16.28 8.51 11.50
N SER A 30 15.92 9.24 10.46
CA SER A 30 15.05 10.42 10.52
C SER A 30 13.58 10.10 10.26
N VAL A 31 13.25 8.98 9.60
CA VAL A 31 11.87 8.65 9.20
C VAL A 31 11.31 7.43 9.94
N ASP A 32 10.02 7.46 10.28
CA ASP A 32 9.36 6.39 11.05
C ASP A 32 8.69 5.35 10.14
N CYS A 33 8.17 5.80 9.00
CA CYS A 33 7.42 4.94 8.08
C CYS A 33 7.72 5.34 6.64
N VAL A 34 7.84 4.38 5.75
CA VAL A 34 7.92 4.59 4.30
C VAL A 34 6.71 3.95 3.68
N VAL A 35 5.96 4.68 2.87
CA VAL A 35 4.84 4.15 2.09
C VAL A 35 5.05 4.60 0.66
N THR A 36 5.22 3.66 -0.25
CA THR A 36 5.64 4.01 -1.61
C THR A 36 5.21 2.99 -2.65
N SER A 37 5.16 3.47 -3.89
CA SER A 37 5.02 2.68 -5.11
C SER A 37 6.06 3.16 -6.12
N PRO A 38 7.20 2.46 -6.28
CA PRO A 38 8.23 2.88 -7.21
C PRO A 38 7.77 2.78 -8.67
N PRO A 39 8.50 3.39 -9.62
CA PRO A 39 8.29 3.17 -11.04
C PRO A 39 8.36 1.67 -11.42
N TYR A 40 7.31 1.17 -12.08
CA TYR A 40 7.24 -0.23 -12.48
C TYR A 40 8.06 -0.47 -13.77
N TRP A 41 8.92 -1.48 -13.74
CA TRP A 41 9.84 -1.76 -14.84
C TRP A 41 9.12 -2.05 -16.17
N GLY A 42 9.55 -1.33 -17.21
CA GLY A 42 9.05 -1.47 -18.57
C GLY A 42 7.58 -1.10 -18.74
N LEU A 43 6.99 -0.33 -17.80
CA LEU A 43 5.58 0.06 -17.86
C LEU A 43 5.38 1.48 -18.40
N ARG A 44 6.17 2.45 -17.96
CA ARG A 44 5.99 3.87 -18.33
C ARG A 44 7.31 4.56 -18.59
N ASP A 45 7.25 5.50 -19.51
CA ASP A 45 8.25 6.54 -19.68
C ASP A 45 7.67 7.85 -19.11
N TYR A 46 8.34 8.44 -18.12
CA TYR A 46 7.94 9.70 -17.48
C TYR A 46 8.55 10.93 -18.17
N GLY A 47 9.35 10.73 -19.23
CA GLY A 47 9.92 11.79 -20.06
C GLY A 47 10.93 12.67 -19.34
N VAL A 48 11.59 12.15 -18.31
CA VAL A 48 12.58 12.86 -17.51
C VAL A 48 13.88 12.05 -17.41
N GLU A 49 15.01 12.73 -17.60
CA GLU A 49 16.33 12.11 -17.46
C GLU A 49 16.53 11.61 -16.02
N GLY A 50 17.18 10.45 -15.88
CA GLY A 50 17.39 9.82 -14.57
C GLY A 50 16.18 9.09 -14.00
N GLN A 51 15.05 9.03 -14.71
CA GLN A 51 13.90 8.26 -14.23
C GLN A 51 14.22 6.77 -14.08
N ILE A 52 13.60 6.16 -13.08
CA ILE A 52 13.69 4.73 -12.83
C ILE A 52 12.56 4.00 -13.58
N GLY A 53 12.80 2.74 -13.95
CA GLY A 53 11.82 1.85 -14.58
C GLY A 53 12.08 1.58 -16.06
N LEU A 54 13.08 2.23 -16.66
CA LEU A 54 13.52 2.00 -18.04
C LEU A 54 14.90 1.33 -18.16
N GLU A 55 15.37 0.73 -17.08
CA GLU A 55 16.66 0.04 -17.07
C GLU A 55 16.65 -1.07 -18.13
N PRO A 56 17.75 -1.23 -18.90
CA PRO A 56 17.79 -2.15 -20.04
C PRO A 56 17.40 -3.59 -19.67
N THR A 57 17.82 -4.06 -18.50
CA THR A 57 17.53 -5.41 -18.01
C THR A 57 16.75 -5.41 -16.70
N LEU A 58 16.01 -6.50 -16.45
CA LEU A 58 15.35 -6.72 -15.15
C LEU A 58 16.37 -6.76 -14.02
N ALA A 59 17.56 -7.32 -14.26
CA ALA A 59 18.61 -7.40 -13.26
C ALA A 59 19.11 -6.00 -12.85
N GLU A 60 19.33 -5.11 -13.82
CA GLU A 60 19.72 -3.72 -13.56
C GLU A 60 18.60 -2.96 -12.82
N HIS A 61 17.34 -3.15 -13.20
CA HIS A 61 16.22 -2.56 -12.48
C HIS A 61 16.18 -2.99 -11.01
N ILE A 62 16.30 -4.30 -10.75
CA ILE A 62 16.31 -4.83 -9.38
C ILE A 62 17.53 -4.31 -8.60
N ALA A 63 18.71 -4.28 -9.21
CA ALA A 63 19.92 -3.75 -8.58
C ALA A 63 19.78 -2.27 -8.20
N LEU A 64 19.23 -1.45 -9.10
CA LEU A 64 18.97 -0.04 -8.82
C LEU A 64 17.93 0.14 -7.71
N MET A 65 16.84 -0.63 -7.73
CA MET A 65 15.85 -0.61 -6.65
C MET A 65 16.46 -1.02 -5.30
N VAL A 66 17.32 -2.04 -5.27
CA VAL A 66 18.05 -2.43 -4.05
C VAL A 66 18.90 -1.26 -3.54
N ALA A 67 19.65 -0.58 -4.41
CA ALA A 67 20.45 0.59 -4.03
C ALA A 67 19.59 1.72 -3.44
N VAL A 68 18.42 2.01 -4.05
CA VAL A 68 17.46 2.98 -3.50
C VAL A 68 16.99 2.55 -2.11
N PHE A 69 16.58 1.29 -1.97
CA PHE A 69 16.06 0.80 -0.70
C PHE A 69 17.15 0.60 0.37
N GLU A 70 18.43 0.49 0.01
CA GLU A 70 19.54 0.59 0.96
C GLU A 70 19.64 1.99 1.58
N GLU A 71 19.52 3.04 0.75
CA GLU A 71 19.46 4.42 1.25
C GLU A 71 18.18 4.68 2.06
N VAL A 72 17.03 4.13 1.64
CA VAL A 72 15.80 4.15 2.45
C VAL A 72 16.03 3.48 3.82
N ARG A 73 16.76 2.36 3.87
CA ARG A 73 17.07 1.66 5.12
C ARG A 73 17.96 2.49 6.06
N ARG A 74 18.85 3.32 5.51
CA ARG A 74 19.70 4.25 6.26
C ARG A 74 18.87 5.33 6.93
N VAL A 75 17.95 5.97 6.20
CA VAL A 75 17.11 7.05 6.74
C VAL A 75 16.00 6.53 7.65
N LEU A 76 15.57 5.28 7.50
CA LEU A 76 14.54 4.67 8.34
C LEU A 76 15.05 4.40 9.76
N LYS A 77 14.28 4.79 10.78
CA LYS A 77 14.57 4.48 12.19
C LYS A 77 14.63 2.97 12.44
N PRO A 78 15.36 2.50 13.47
CA PRO A 78 15.46 1.06 13.78
C PRO A 78 14.12 0.34 13.95
N THR A 79 13.09 1.06 14.44
CA THR A 79 11.73 0.56 14.63
C THR A 79 10.81 0.82 13.44
N GLY A 80 11.30 1.49 12.39
CA GLY A 80 10.47 1.92 11.27
C GLY A 80 10.05 0.79 10.33
N THR A 81 9.02 1.08 9.54
CA THR A 81 8.45 0.14 8.56
C THR A 81 8.49 0.69 7.15
N LEU A 82 8.68 -0.19 6.17
CA LEU A 82 8.51 0.09 4.75
C LEU A 82 7.31 -0.68 4.20
N TRP A 83 6.38 0.03 3.56
CA TRP A 83 5.22 -0.49 2.86
C TRP A 83 5.41 -0.28 1.36
N LEU A 84 5.80 -1.35 0.68
CA LEU A 84 6.17 -1.31 -0.73
C LEU A 84 5.06 -1.90 -1.59
N ASN A 85 4.30 -1.04 -2.28
CA ASN A 85 3.35 -1.47 -3.30
C ASN A 85 4.08 -1.63 -4.64
N TYR A 86 4.00 -2.83 -5.23
CA TYR A 86 4.55 -3.07 -6.56
C TYR A 86 3.61 -3.98 -7.36
N GLY A 87 3.23 -3.53 -8.55
CA GLY A 87 2.41 -4.28 -9.51
C GLY A 87 3.29 -5.06 -10.47
N ASP A 88 2.91 -6.31 -10.76
CA ASP A 88 3.66 -7.14 -11.70
C ASP A 88 3.28 -6.82 -13.15
N CYS A 89 4.13 -7.24 -14.08
CA CYS A 89 3.86 -7.14 -15.50
C CYS A 89 4.18 -8.46 -16.22
N TYR A 90 3.70 -8.59 -17.45
CA TYR A 90 4.02 -9.75 -18.29
C TYR A 90 5.08 -9.36 -19.30
N ALA A 91 6.02 -10.26 -19.57
CA ALA A 91 7.06 -10.06 -20.56
C ALA A 91 6.46 -9.97 -21.96
N SER A 92 6.74 -8.86 -22.65
CA SER A 92 6.24 -8.58 -23.99
C SER A 92 7.26 -7.76 -24.78
N SER A 93 7.19 -7.87 -26.09
CA SER A 93 7.90 -6.99 -27.03
C SER A 93 7.07 -5.73 -27.29
N PRO A 94 7.69 -4.61 -27.70
CA PRO A 94 6.97 -3.43 -28.14
C PRO A 94 6.13 -3.76 -29.38
N ASN A 95 4.95 -3.14 -29.51
CA ASN A 95 4.04 -3.38 -30.63
C ASN A 95 4.47 -2.68 -31.94
N GLY A 96 5.75 -2.33 -32.08
CA GLY A 96 6.31 -1.69 -33.29
C GLY A 96 5.85 -0.25 -33.56
N ARG A 97 5.13 0.39 -32.63
CA ARG A 97 4.80 1.82 -32.66
C ARG A 97 5.58 2.51 -31.55
N SER A 98 6.42 3.49 -31.88
CA SER A 98 7.12 4.25 -30.85
C SER A 98 6.15 5.24 -30.17
N ALA A 99 6.44 5.59 -28.92
CA ALA A 99 5.72 6.66 -28.23
C ALA A 99 5.83 8.00 -28.97
N ALA A 100 6.92 8.22 -29.73
CA ALA A 100 7.17 9.43 -30.50
C ALA A 100 6.31 9.52 -31.78
N ASP A 101 6.19 8.44 -32.55
CA ASP A 101 5.35 8.40 -33.77
C ASP A 101 3.87 8.62 -33.46
N THR A 102 3.48 8.36 -32.22
CA THR A 102 2.09 8.36 -31.77
C THR A 102 1.68 9.67 -31.08
N LYS A 103 2.63 10.41 -30.50
CA LYS A 103 2.41 11.77 -29.93
C LYS A 103 1.91 12.77 -30.99
N ALA A 104 2.21 12.52 -32.27
CA ALA A 104 1.74 13.34 -33.39
C ALA A 104 0.22 13.24 -33.63
N GLU A 105 -0.47 12.19 -33.13
CA GLU A 105 -1.89 11.93 -33.40
C GLU A 105 -2.85 12.55 -32.35
N GLY A 106 -2.35 13.32 -31.38
CA GLY A 106 -3.15 14.27 -30.59
C GLY A 106 -4.16 13.70 -29.58
N ASN A 107 -4.17 12.38 -29.32
CA ASN A 107 -5.10 11.79 -28.33
C ASN A 107 -4.40 10.68 -27.54
N ASP A 108 -3.62 11.07 -26.53
CA ASP A 108 -2.83 10.14 -25.71
C ASP A 108 -3.65 9.53 -24.57
N ASN A 109 -4.05 8.28 -24.77
CA ASN A 109 -4.55 7.40 -23.71
C ASN A 109 -3.84 6.03 -23.76
N ARG A 110 -2.64 5.97 -24.38
CA ARG A 110 -1.92 4.73 -24.73
C ARG A 110 -0.54 4.60 -24.10
N THR A 111 -0.04 5.61 -23.38
CA THR A 111 1.12 5.51 -22.46
C THR A 111 1.04 4.36 -21.45
N PHE A 112 -0.13 3.73 -21.29
CA PHE A 112 -0.38 2.58 -20.43
C PHE A 112 -0.34 1.23 -21.18
N ARG A 113 -0.38 1.23 -22.53
CA ARG A 113 -0.58 0.02 -23.36
C ARG A 113 0.67 -0.44 -24.08
N ASP A 114 1.54 0.48 -24.47
CA ASP A 114 2.72 0.18 -25.28
C ASP A 114 3.99 0.25 -24.42
N LYS A 115 4.70 -0.89 -24.31
CA LYS A 115 5.96 -0.94 -23.57
C LYS A 115 7.05 -0.15 -24.30
N PRO A 116 7.87 0.62 -23.59
CA PRO A 116 8.94 1.43 -24.18
C PRO A 116 10.06 0.56 -24.80
N PHE A 117 10.25 -0.66 -24.30
CA PHE A 117 11.24 -1.61 -24.80
C PHE A 117 10.79 -3.06 -24.59
N SER A 118 11.51 -4.02 -25.20
CA SER A 118 11.23 -5.45 -25.01
C SER A 118 11.63 -5.91 -23.62
N THR A 119 10.67 -6.47 -22.91
CA THR A 119 10.92 -7.13 -21.61
C THR A 119 11.14 -8.64 -21.76
N VAL A 120 11.02 -9.18 -22.99
CA VAL A 120 11.40 -10.56 -23.32
C VAL A 120 12.92 -10.60 -23.48
N GLN A 121 13.59 -11.05 -22.42
CA GLN A 121 15.04 -11.16 -22.37
C GLN A 121 15.49 -12.08 -21.23
N GLY A 122 16.72 -12.58 -21.33
CA GLY A 122 17.29 -13.51 -20.35
C GLY A 122 16.43 -14.75 -20.19
N VAL A 123 15.88 -14.94 -18.98
CA VAL A 123 15.01 -16.08 -18.64
C VAL A 123 13.53 -15.85 -18.96
N LEU A 124 13.13 -14.60 -19.27
CA LEU A 124 11.75 -14.23 -19.53
C LEU A 124 11.38 -14.54 -20.99
N LYS A 125 10.40 -15.43 -21.16
CA LYS A 125 9.80 -15.76 -22.46
C LYS A 125 8.63 -14.82 -22.75
N PRO A 126 8.20 -14.69 -24.02
CA PRO A 126 6.97 -13.97 -24.33
C PRO A 126 5.80 -14.49 -23.48
N LYS A 127 5.03 -13.56 -22.90
CA LYS A 127 3.88 -13.81 -22.00
C LYS A 127 4.22 -14.39 -20.62
N ASP A 128 5.48 -14.56 -20.25
CA ASP A 128 5.83 -14.93 -18.86
C ASP A 128 5.41 -13.82 -17.90
N LEU A 129 4.84 -14.18 -16.75
CA LEU A 129 4.71 -13.25 -15.63
C LEU A 129 6.12 -12.92 -15.10
N CYS A 130 6.48 -11.64 -15.05
CA CYS A 130 7.85 -11.23 -14.73
C CYS A 130 8.24 -11.53 -13.28
N MET A 131 7.27 -11.68 -12.37
CA MET A 131 7.48 -11.94 -10.94
C MET A 131 8.27 -10.82 -10.25
N ILE A 132 8.15 -9.57 -10.73
CA ILE A 132 8.99 -8.45 -10.27
C ILE A 132 8.80 -8.18 -8.77
N PRO A 133 7.57 -8.09 -8.23
CA PRO A 133 7.39 -7.83 -6.80
C PRO A 133 8.06 -8.89 -5.92
N ASN A 134 7.99 -10.17 -6.33
CA ASN A 134 8.61 -11.28 -5.60
C ASN A 134 10.13 -11.26 -5.71
N ARG A 135 10.67 -11.00 -6.91
CA ARG A 135 12.12 -10.88 -7.13
C ARG A 135 12.70 -9.72 -6.32
N LEU A 136 12.02 -8.59 -6.28
CA LEU A 136 12.43 -7.43 -5.49
C LEU A 136 12.37 -7.75 -3.99
N ALA A 137 11.31 -8.36 -3.49
CA ALA A 137 11.21 -8.74 -2.08
C ALA A 137 12.34 -9.71 -1.66
N ILE A 138 12.69 -10.68 -2.51
CA ILE A 138 13.81 -11.61 -2.28
C ILE A 138 15.14 -10.84 -2.27
N ALA A 139 15.39 -9.99 -3.27
CA ALA A 139 16.62 -9.21 -3.34
C ALA A 139 16.80 -8.27 -2.14
N LEU A 140 15.71 -7.64 -1.67
CA LEU A 140 15.72 -6.83 -0.46
C LEU A 140 16.00 -7.68 0.79
N GLN A 141 15.45 -8.89 0.87
CA GLN A 141 15.73 -9.82 1.96
C GLN A 141 17.20 -10.24 1.98
N GLU A 142 17.79 -10.51 0.81
CA GLU A 142 19.23 -10.80 0.64
C GLU A 142 20.10 -9.59 1.03
N ALA A 143 19.64 -8.36 0.75
CA ALA A 143 20.25 -7.12 1.21
C ALA A 143 20.05 -6.84 2.73
N GLY A 144 19.42 -7.77 3.46
CA GLY A 144 19.30 -7.73 4.91
C GLY A 144 18.03 -7.05 5.45
N TRP A 145 17.04 -6.81 4.60
CA TRP A 145 15.70 -6.44 5.07
C TRP A 145 14.97 -7.64 5.69
N TRP A 146 14.13 -7.37 6.68
CA TRP A 146 13.14 -8.35 7.13
C TRP A 146 11.88 -8.19 6.29
N VAL A 147 11.52 -9.19 5.48
CA VAL A 147 10.20 -9.24 4.84
C VAL A 147 9.20 -9.84 5.84
N ARG A 148 8.24 -9.02 6.29
CA ARG A 148 7.34 -9.35 7.40
C ARG A 148 5.98 -9.85 6.96
N SER A 149 5.49 -9.37 5.83
CA SER A 149 4.22 -9.81 5.25
C SER A 149 4.21 -9.54 3.75
N GLU A 150 3.64 -10.49 3.01
CA GLU A 150 3.05 -10.22 1.70
C GLU A 150 1.56 -9.90 1.94
N ILE A 151 1.07 -8.82 1.34
CA ILE A 151 -0.32 -8.37 1.44
C ILE A 151 -0.86 -8.25 0.03
N ILE A 152 -2.05 -8.80 -0.20
CA ILE A 152 -2.75 -8.75 -1.47
C ILE A 152 -3.72 -7.57 -1.45
N TRP A 153 -3.43 -6.54 -2.22
CA TRP A 153 -4.41 -5.50 -2.52
C TRP A 153 -5.36 -6.02 -3.61
N ALA A 154 -6.53 -6.51 -3.20
CA ALA A 154 -7.59 -6.95 -4.08
C ALA A 154 -8.43 -5.76 -4.56
N LYS A 155 -8.49 -5.56 -5.89
CA LYS A 155 -9.21 -4.47 -6.53
C LYS A 155 -10.63 -4.94 -6.88
N PRO A 156 -11.70 -4.43 -6.25
CA PRO A 156 -13.08 -4.77 -6.60
C PRO A 156 -13.52 -4.20 -7.96
N ASN A 157 -12.81 -3.20 -8.48
CA ASN A 157 -13.04 -2.55 -9.77
C ASN A 157 -11.77 -2.62 -10.65
N PRO A 158 -11.26 -3.82 -10.98
CA PRO A 158 -10.06 -3.94 -11.81
C PRO A 158 -10.39 -3.51 -13.24
N MET A 159 -9.40 -2.93 -13.92
CA MET A 159 -9.53 -2.62 -15.34
C MET A 159 -9.62 -3.95 -16.14
N PRO A 160 -10.59 -4.12 -17.05
CA PRO A 160 -10.70 -5.33 -17.85
C PRO A 160 -9.44 -5.58 -18.71
N GLU A 161 -8.95 -6.81 -18.70
CA GLU A 161 -7.89 -7.27 -19.60
C GLU A 161 -8.48 -8.03 -20.79
N SER A 162 -8.05 -7.72 -22.02
CA SER A 162 -8.45 -8.47 -23.23
C SER A 162 -7.61 -9.74 -23.41
N ILE A 163 -7.46 -10.54 -22.36
CA ILE A 163 -6.65 -11.76 -22.31
C ILE A 163 -7.55 -13.02 -22.41
N ARG A 164 -7.07 -14.09 -23.06
CA ARG A 164 -7.85 -15.33 -23.28
C ARG A 164 -7.15 -16.61 -22.85
N ASP A 165 -5.85 -16.56 -22.58
CA ASP A 165 -4.99 -17.73 -22.33
C ASP A 165 -4.47 -17.80 -20.88
N ARG A 166 -4.96 -16.92 -19.99
CA ARG A 166 -4.72 -16.94 -18.55
C ARG A 166 -5.82 -16.18 -17.79
N PRO A 167 -5.92 -16.33 -16.45
CA PRO A 167 -6.76 -15.45 -15.64
C PRO A 167 -6.32 -13.97 -15.75
N ALA A 168 -7.30 -13.06 -15.72
CA ALA A 168 -7.05 -11.63 -15.59
C ALA A 168 -6.58 -11.29 -14.17
N THR A 169 -5.71 -10.29 -14.03
CA THR A 169 -5.16 -9.85 -12.75
C THR A 169 -6.07 -8.79 -12.14
N ALA A 170 -6.57 -9.06 -10.92
CA ALA A 170 -7.41 -8.13 -10.16
C ALA A 170 -6.75 -7.69 -8.83
N HIS A 171 -5.44 -7.85 -8.70
CA HIS A 171 -4.74 -7.52 -7.47
C HIS A 171 -3.32 -6.99 -7.71
N GLU A 172 -2.77 -6.32 -6.71
CA GLU A 172 -1.36 -5.98 -6.60
C GLU A 172 -0.80 -6.44 -5.25
N LYS A 173 0.53 -6.48 -5.15
CA LYS A 173 1.22 -6.87 -3.92
C LYS A 173 1.71 -5.64 -3.16
N ILE A 174 1.65 -5.78 -1.84
CA ILE A 174 2.24 -4.85 -0.89
C ILE A 174 3.10 -5.67 0.05
N PHE A 175 4.37 -5.33 0.14
CA PHE A 175 5.27 -5.94 1.10
C PHE A 175 5.43 -5.03 2.31
N LEU A 176 5.28 -5.58 3.51
CA LEU A 176 5.70 -4.97 4.75
C LEU A 176 7.13 -5.41 5.03
N LEU A 177 8.07 -4.47 5.05
CA LEU A 177 9.47 -4.69 5.40
C LEU A 177 9.87 -3.91 6.66
N SER A 178 10.89 -4.39 7.37
CA SER A 178 11.45 -3.74 8.56
C SER A 178 12.97 -3.93 8.67
N LYS A 179 13.61 -3.12 9.52
CA LYS A 179 15.04 -3.24 9.85
C LYS A 179 15.34 -4.35 10.84
N SER A 180 14.34 -4.78 11.62
CA SER A 180 14.51 -5.82 12.64
C SER A 180 13.23 -6.62 12.86
N ALA A 181 13.33 -7.70 13.63
CA ALA A 181 12.19 -8.51 14.05
C ALA A 181 11.18 -7.75 14.93
N LYS A 182 11.61 -6.67 15.61
CA LYS A 182 10.77 -5.82 16.45
C LYS A 182 10.68 -4.43 15.84
N TYR A 183 9.49 -4.04 15.42
CA TYR A 183 9.22 -2.79 14.73
C TYR A 183 7.88 -2.23 15.20
N PHE A 184 7.65 -0.95 14.92
CA PHE A 184 6.38 -0.31 15.22
C PHE A 184 5.27 -0.89 14.34
N TYR A 185 4.19 -1.35 14.97
CA TYR A 185 3.00 -1.82 14.27
C TYR A 185 1.76 -1.61 15.15
N ASP A 186 0.89 -0.68 14.76
CA ASP A 186 -0.39 -0.46 15.45
C ASP A 186 -1.49 -1.33 14.85
N ALA A 187 -1.59 -2.55 15.34
CA ALA A 187 -2.62 -3.51 14.93
C ALA A 187 -4.05 -3.01 15.21
N ASN A 188 -4.24 -2.21 16.27
CA ASN A 188 -5.56 -1.72 16.66
C ASN A 188 -6.06 -0.65 15.69
N ALA A 189 -5.18 0.23 15.22
CA ALA A 189 -5.52 1.30 14.29
C ALA A 189 -6.03 0.80 12.92
N VAL A 190 -5.69 -0.43 12.54
CA VAL A 190 -6.10 -1.05 11.27
C VAL A 190 -7.02 -2.25 11.43
N ARG A 191 -7.53 -2.49 12.66
CA ARG A 191 -8.42 -3.60 12.95
C ARG A 191 -9.75 -3.44 12.22
N GLN A 192 -10.20 -4.48 11.52
CA GLN A 192 -11.48 -4.51 10.81
C GLN A 192 -12.42 -5.51 11.49
N GLY A 193 -13.69 -5.13 11.66
CA GLY A 193 -14.74 -6.01 12.18
C GLY A 193 -14.48 -6.49 13.62
N GLN A 194 -14.94 -5.75 14.63
CA GLN A 194 -15.11 -6.39 15.94
C GLN A 194 -16.23 -7.43 15.81
N HIS A 195 -15.92 -8.70 16.10
CA HIS A 195 -16.96 -9.67 16.41
C HIS A 195 -17.76 -9.13 17.59
N LYS A 196 -18.99 -8.64 17.36
CA LYS A 196 -19.99 -8.66 18.41
C LYS A 196 -20.32 -10.13 18.59
N VAL A 197 -19.72 -10.78 19.58
CA VAL A 197 -20.24 -12.05 20.07
C VAL A 197 -21.65 -11.74 20.56
N SER A 198 -22.67 -12.04 19.75
CA SER A 198 -24.00 -12.17 20.30
C SER A 198 -23.88 -13.27 21.34
N LYS A 199 -24.16 -12.94 22.60
CA LYS A 199 -24.46 -13.95 23.62
C LYS A 199 -25.77 -14.61 23.19
N HIS A 200 -25.75 -15.42 22.15
CA HIS A 200 -26.74 -16.46 22.01
C HIS A 200 -26.36 -17.49 23.06
N THR A 201 -26.84 -17.27 24.28
CA THR A 201 -27.25 -18.40 25.10
C THR A 201 -28.05 -19.30 24.17
N VAL A 202 -27.64 -20.55 24.06
CA VAL A 202 -28.35 -21.56 23.25
C VAL A 202 -29.68 -21.83 23.97
N ALA A 203 -30.64 -20.92 23.80
CA ALA A 203 -32.03 -21.10 24.17
C ALA A 203 -32.63 -22.05 23.13
N GLY A 204 -32.32 -23.34 23.26
CA GLY A 204 -32.68 -24.31 22.24
C GLY A 204 -32.42 -25.78 22.61
N TRP A 205 -32.11 -26.08 23.87
CA TRP A 205 -32.36 -27.42 24.41
C TRP A 205 -33.62 -27.32 25.26
N ALA A 206 -34.69 -27.84 24.70
CA ALA A 206 -36.05 -27.69 25.16
C ALA A 206 -36.25 -28.12 26.62
N SER A 207 -36.60 -27.17 27.46
CA SER A 207 -37.27 -27.41 28.75
C SER A 207 -38.73 -27.80 28.48
N GLY A 208 -38.95 -29.04 28.02
CA GLY A 208 -40.28 -29.59 27.78
C GLY A 208 -40.49 -30.88 28.58
N PRO A 209 -41.61 -31.02 29.33
CA PRO A 209 -41.90 -32.26 30.05
C PRO A 209 -42.32 -33.34 29.03
N GLY A 210 -41.37 -34.13 28.54
CA GLY A 210 -41.71 -35.27 27.67
C GLY A 210 -40.63 -35.85 26.75
N ALA A 211 -39.34 -35.54 26.89
CA ALA A 211 -38.32 -36.13 26.01
C ALA A 211 -37.09 -36.64 26.76
N HIS A 212 -37.26 -37.77 27.44
CA HIS A 212 -36.17 -38.72 27.68
C HIS A 212 -36.80 -40.11 27.81
N ASP A 213 -37.00 -40.77 26.68
CA ASP A 213 -37.24 -42.21 26.68
C ASP A 213 -35.88 -42.93 26.69
N THR A 214 -35.64 -43.56 27.84
CA THR A 214 -34.89 -44.80 28.06
C THR A 214 -33.64 -45.11 27.23
N ILE A 215 -32.47 -44.92 27.86
CA ILE A 215 -31.44 -45.97 27.89
C ILE A 215 -31.10 -46.25 29.35
N LYS A 216 -31.60 -47.39 29.85
CA LYS A 216 -31.28 -47.95 31.16
C LYS A 216 -29.91 -48.61 31.09
N HIS A 217 -28.95 -48.13 31.88
CA HIS A 217 -27.91 -49.01 32.42
C HIS A 217 -27.83 -48.88 33.94
N ASN A 218 -27.62 -50.04 34.52
CA ASN A 218 -28.02 -50.48 35.85
C ASN A 218 -27.06 -49.98 36.93
N ARG A 219 -27.59 -49.67 38.12
CA ARG A 219 -26.79 -49.32 39.31
C ARG A 219 -26.04 -50.54 39.83
N GLY A 220 -24.74 -50.40 40.06
CA GLY A 220 -23.92 -51.35 40.81
C GLY A 220 -22.84 -50.64 41.64
N SER A 221 -23.09 -50.55 42.96
CA SER A 221 -22.17 -50.74 44.09
C SER A 221 -20.73 -50.15 44.10
N ARG A 222 -20.44 -49.32 45.15
CA ARG A 222 -19.21 -49.15 46.00
C ARG A 222 -17.82 -49.09 45.28
N SER A 223 -16.82 -48.28 45.65
CA SER A 223 -16.33 -47.82 46.96
C SER A 223 -15.51 -46.53 46.83
N LYS A 224 -15.16 -45.93 47.98
CA LYS A 224 -13.99 -45.05 48.14
C LYS A 224 -12.76 -45.67 47.48
N ASP A 225 -11.92 -44.86 46.84
CA ASP A 225 -10.52 -44.71 47.27
C ASP A 225 -9.82 -43.52 46.62
N THR A 226 -8.98 -42.93 47.45
CA THR A 226 -8.00 -41.89 47.19
C THR A 226 -6.88 -42.44 46.32
N ASN A 227 -6.53 -41.80 45.20
CA ASN A 227 -5.15 -41.40 44.97
C ASN A 227 -4.97 -40.50 43.75
N SER A 228 -4.12 -39.52 43.97
CA SER A 228 -3.46 -38.66 43.01
C SER A 228 -2.80 -39.44 41.88
N SER A 229 -3.11 -39.05 40.64
CA SER A 229 -2.11 -39.01 39.57
C SER A 229 -2.49 -37.90 38.62
N ALA A 230 -1.69 -36.84 38.64
CA ALA A 230 -1.73 -35.77 37.68
C ALA A 230 -1.63 -36.34 36.25
N SER A 231 -2.51 -35.87 35.38
CA SER A 231 -2.40 -35.95 33.92
C SER A 231 -2.93 -34.63 33.34
N PRO A 232 -2.35 -34.15 32.24
CA PRO A 232 -2.08 -32.73 32.00
C PRO A 232 -3.33 -31.93 31.62
N PRO A 233 -3.32 -30.59 31.76
CA PRO A 233 -4.42 -29.73 31.34
C PRO A 233 -4.36 -29.56 29.81
N ASN A 234 -4.68 -30.63 29.09
CA ASN A 234 -4.86 -30.61 27.63
C ASN A 234 -6.32 -30.82 27.26
N SER A 235 -7.25 -30.25 28.04
CA SER A 235 -8.61 -30.04 27.59
C SER A 235 -8.60 -28.94 26.52
N ARG A 236 -8.64 -29.37 25.25
CA ARG A 236 -8.99 -28.49 24.14
C ARG A 236 -10.33 -27.82 24.47
N PRO A 237 -10.45 -26.49 24.38
CA PRO A 237 -11.67 -25.81 24.77
C PRO A 237 -12.84 -26.31 23.92
N HIS A 238 -13.93 -26.67 24.61
CA HIS A 238 -15.11 -27.28 24.02
C HIS A 238 -16.05 -26.26 23.35
N SER A 239 -15.69 -24.96 23.38
CA SER A 239 -16.42 -23.91 22.68
C SER A 239 -15.49 -22.77 22.23
N LEU A 240 -15.84 -22.12 21.12
CA LEU A 240 -15.13 -20.94 20.58
C LEU A 240 -15.09 -19.80 21.59
N SER A 241 -16.14 -19.63 22.40
CA SER A 241 -16.23 -18.57 23.41
C SER A 241 -15.23 -18.75 24.56
N GLU A 242 -14.98 -19.98 25.00
CA GLU A 242 -13.99 -20.27 26.06
C GLU A 242 -12.54 -20.08 25.56
N PHE A 243 -12.29 -20.42 24.30
CA PHE A 243 -11.01 -20.15 23.65
C PHE A 243 -10.77 -18.65 23.47
N GLU A 244 -11.79 -17.90 23.03
CA GLU A 244 -11.76 -16.45 22.87
C GLU A 244 -11.58 -15.70 24.19
N ALA A 245 -12.31 -16.09 25.25
CA ALA A 245 -12.21 -15.47 26.56
C ALA A 245 -10.81 -15.61 27.16
N ARG A 246 -10.21 -16.80 27.06
CA ARG A 246 -8.82 -17.05 27.48
C ARG A 246 -7.81 -16.27 26.61
N HIS A 247 -7.98 -16.25 25.29
CA HIS A 247 -7.04 -15.60 24.38
C HIS A 247 -7.11 -14.07 24.36
N ASN A 248 -8.27 -13.47 24.65
CA ASN A 248 -8.43 -12.02 24.76
C ASN A 248 -8.00 -11.49 26.14
N ALA A 249 -8.16 -12.29 27.20
CA ALA A 249 -7.68 -11.93 28.54
C ALA A 249 -6.15 -11.98 28.64
N ASP A 250 -5.50 -12.96 28.01
CA ASP A 250 -4.05 -13.16 28.16
C ASP A 250 -3.17 -12.40 27.14
N TYR A 251 -3.74 -11.84 26.05
CA TYR A 251 -2.95 -11.20 24.99
C TYR A 251 -3.60 -9.95 24.35
N PRO A 252 -3.68 -8.82 25.08
CA PRO A 252 -3.99 -7.54 24.46
C PRO A 252 -2.87 -7.17 23.48
N GLY A 253 -3.15 -7.15 22.16
CA GLY A 253 -2.21 -6.66 21.14
C GLY A 253 -1.69 -7.67 20.11
N ARG A 254 -2.33 -8.83 19.89
CA ARG A 254 -1.97 -9.70 18.75
C ARG A 254 -2.48 -9.13 17.42
N ASN A 255 -1.66 -9.29 16.36
CA ASN A 255 -2.02 -8.97 14.97
C ASN A 255 -3.32 -9.66 14.53
N LEU A 256 -4.00 -9.07 13.53
CA LEU A 256 -5.22 -9.59 12.91
C LEU A 256 -5.10 -11.10 12.59
N ARG A 257 -6.03 -11.92 13.08
CA ARG A 257 -5.92 -13.39 13.02
C ARG A 257 -6.57 -13.94 11.75
N ASN A 258 -5.96 -14.98 11.16
CA ASN A 258 -6.45 -15.63 9.93
C ASN A 258 -7.77 -16.41 10.07
N TRP A 259 -8.33 -16.51 11.28
CA TRP A 259 -9.63 -17.14 11.56
C TRP A 259 -10.73 -16.12 11.92
N GLU A 260 -10.42 -14.81 11.95
CA GLU A 260 -11.47 -13.79 11.97
C GLU A 260 -12.34 -13.97 10.69
N PRO A 261 -13.67 -13.75 10.74
CA PRO A 261 -14.58 -14.03 9.63
C PRO A 261 -14.14 -13.34 8.35
N GLU A 262 -14.58 -13.83 7.18
CA GLU A 262 -14.14 -13.41 5.83
C GLU A 262 -13.98 -11.90 5.58
N ALA A 263 -14.70 -11.06 6.34
CA ALA A 263 -14.56 -9.59 6.37
C ALA A 263 -13.25 -9.06 7.02
N ALA A 264 -12.44 -9.92 7.62
CA ALA A 264 -11.25 -9.60 8.40
C ALA A 264 -10.00 -10.34 7.92
N GLN A 265 -10.01 -10.92 6.70
CA GLN A 265 -8.80 -11.50 6.09
C GLN A 265 -7.66 -10.45 6.17
N PRO A 266 -6.66 -10.69 7.03
CA PRO A 266 -5.80 -9.63 7.53
C PRO A 266 -4.86 -9.06 6.47
N ASP A 267 -4.49 -9.91 5.51
CA ASP A 267 -3.52 -9.71 4.45
C ASP A 267 -4.19 -9.59 3.06
N VAL A 268 -5.51 -9.66 2.95
CA VAL A 268 -6.24 -9.41 1.70
C VAL A 268 -7.07 -8.13 1.83
N TRP A 269 -6.54 -7.05 1.28
CA TRP A 269 -7.14 -5.72 1.38
C TRP A 269 -8.01 -5.42 0.17
N LYS A 270 -9.32 -5.52 0.36
CA LYS A 270 -10.31 -5.14 -0.65
C LYS A 270 -10.47 -3.62 -0.69
N ILE A 271 -9.78 -2.93 -1.60
CA ILE A 271 -9.79 -1.46 -1.74
C ILE A 271 -9.98 -1.11 -3.22
N ALA A 272 -10.95 -0.25 -3.53
CA ALA A 272 -11.21 0.20 -4.90
C ALA A 272 -10.09 1.09 -5.43
N THR A 273 -9.77 0.96 -6.71
CA THR A 273 -8.99 1.96 -7.44
C THR A 273 -9.77 3.27 -7.52
N SER A 274 -9.08 4.40 -7.50
CA SER A 274 -9.70 5.73 -7.65
C SER A 274 -8.86 6.54 -8.63
N PRO A 275 -9.39 6.90 -9.82
CA PRO A 275 -8.63 7.71 -10.76
C PRO A 275 -8.41 9.12 -10.19
N PHE A 276 -7.22 9.67 -10.40
CA PHE A 276 -6.94 11.07 -10.12
C PHE A 276 -6.89 11.85 -11.44
N PRO A 277 -7.77 12.85 -11.66
CA PRO A 277 -7.83 13.60 -12.92
C PRO A 277 -6.63 14.51 -13.20
N GLY A 278 -5.83 14.87 -12.19
CA GLY A 278 -4.94 16.04 -12.24
C GLY A 278 -3.55 15.85 -12.85
N ALA A 279 -3.15 14.64 -13.23
CA ALA A 279 -2.00 14.36 -14.11
C ALA A 279 -1.84 12.83 -14.24
N HIS A 280 -1.06 12.39 -15.25
CA HIS A 280 -0.80 10.99 -15.63
C HIS A 280 -0.01 10.18 -14.58
N PHE A 281 -0.43 10.22 -13.31
CA PHE A 281 0.22 9.53 -12.22
C PHE A 281 -0.34 8.11 -12.04
N ALA A 282 0.56 7.14 -11.90
CA ALA A 282 0.21 5.82 -11.37
C ALA A 282 0.01 5.91 -9.85
N THR A 283 -1.07 6.55 -9.41
CA THR A 283 -1.37 6.68 -7.97
C THR A 283 -2.04 5.44 -7.42
N PHE A 284 -1.53 4.94 -6.30
CA PHE A 284 -2.30 4.00 -5.49
C PHE A 284 -3.37 4.74 -4.66
N PRO A 285 -4.46 4.06 -4.22
CA PRO A 285 -5.58 4.71 -3.56
C PRO A 285 -5.20 5.34 -2.22
N LEU A 286 -5.81 6.49 -1.88
CA LEU A 286 -5.59 7.15 -0.58
C LEU A 286 -5.92 6.22 0.60
N ALA A 287 -6.99 5.43 0.50
CA ALA A 287 -7.36 4.48 1.55
C ALA A 287 -6.27 3.42 1.80
N LEU A 288 -5.52 3.06 0.75
CA LEU A 288 -4.41 2.13 0.87
C LEU A 288 -3.24 2.78 1.63
N ALA A 289 -2.84 3.99 1.22
CA ALA A 289 -1.83 4.78 1.91
C ALA A 289 -2.18 4.99 3.40
N GLN A 290 -3.42 5.36 3.69
CA GLN A 290 -3.92 5.58 5.04
C GLN A 290 -3.81 4.32 5.91
N ARG A 291 -4.07 3.14 5.36
CA ARG A 291 -3.94 1.89 6.12
C ARG A 291 -2.48 1.61 6.46
N CYS A 292 -1.57 1.77 5.51
CA CYS A 292 -0.12 1.63 5.74
C CYS A 292 0.39 2.62 6.79
N VAL A 293 0.03 3.91 6.68
CA VAL A 293 0.44 4.96 7.65
C VAL A 293 -0.12 4.68 9.04
N LYS A 294 -1.40 4.30 9.16
CA LYS A 294 -2.02 4.01 10.46
C LYS A 294 -1.34 2.84 11.17
N ALA A 295 -0.99 1.79 10.45
CA ALA A 295 -0.29 0.64 11.02
C ALA A 295 1.18 0.94 11.29
N GLY A 296 1.86 1.63 10.38
CA GLY A 296 3.33 1.71 10.36
C GLY A 296 3.94 2.99 10.95
N CYS A 297 3.15 4.05 11.20
CA CYS A 297 3.66 5.32 11.67
C CYS A 297 3.06 5.73 13.03
N PRO A 298 3.89 6.01 14.05
CA PRO A 298 3.43 6.62 15.29
C PRO A 298 2.87 8.03 15.03
N LYS A 299 1.92 8.46 15.87
CA LYS A 299 1.40 9.84 15.84
C LYS A 299 2.54 10.85 16.00
N GLY A 300 2.51 11.92 15.20
CA GLY A 300 3.59 12.91 15.16
C GLY A 300 4.88 12.45 14.48
N GLY A 301 4.94 11.19 14.01
CA GLY A 301 6.08 10.66 13.26
C GLY A 301 6.22 11.23 11.85
N VAL A 302 7.26 10.80 11.15
CA VAL A 302 7.59 11.23 9.78
C VAL A 302 7.38 10.08 8.80
N VAL A 303 6.58 10.33 7.76
CA VAL A 303 6.35 9.39 6.65
C VAL A 303 7.16 9.82 5.42
N LEU A 304 7.90 8.91 4.81
CA LEU A 304 8.64 9.13 3.57
C LEU A 304 7.96 8.44 2.38
N ASP A 305 7.95 9.12 1.24
CA ASP A 305 7.74 8.50 -0.07
C ASP A 305 8.89 8.90 -1.01
N PRO A 306 9.82 7.97 -1.33
CA PRO A 306 10.91 8.25 -2.25
C PRO A 306 10.46 8.42 -3.72
N PHE A 307 9.19 8.15 -4.02
CA PHE A 307 8.58 8.28 -5.34
C PHE A 307 7.24 9.02 -5.22
N GLY A 308 7.31 10.27 -4.77
CA GLY A 308 6.20 11.06 -4.26
C GLY A 308 5.03 11.23 -5.23
N GLY A 309 5.27 11.25 -6.55
CA GLY A 309 4.23 11.27 -7.57
C GLY A 309 3.19 12.35 -7.30
N ALA A 310 1.92 11.96 -7.16
CA ALA A 310 0.82 12.90 -6.90
C ALA A 310 0.68 13.34 -5.43
N GLY A 311 1.56 12.93 -4.52
CA GLY A 311 1.51 13.33 -3.10
C GLY A 311 0.48 12.58 -2.25
N THR A 312 -0.05 11.43 -2.71
CA THR A 312 -1.06 10.65 -1.97
C THR A 312 -0.56 10.23 -0.58
N THR A 313 0.72 9.87 -0.46
CA THR A 313 1.35 9.49 0.80
C THR A 313 1.37 10.65 1.80
N ALA A 314 1.70 11.87 1.36
CA ALA A 314 1.67 13.05 2.23
C ALA A 314 0.26 13.36 2.72
N ILE A 315 -0.76 13.25 1.86
CA ILE A 315 -2.15 13.45 2.27
C ILE A 315 -2.55 12.43 3.35
N ALA A 316 -2.16 11.16 3.19
CA ALA A 316 -2.41 10.13 4.19
C ALA A 316 -1.67 10.38 5.52
N ALA A 317 -0.41 10.81 5.45
CA ALA A 317 0.42 11.14 6.61
C ALA A 317 -0.19 12.30 7.41
N LEU A 318 -0.50 13.42 6.76
CA LEU A 318 -1.10 14.59 7.39
C LEU A 318 -2.45 14.26 8.04
N ALA A 319 -3.30 13.47 7.36
CA ALA A 319 -4.58 13.03 7.92
C ALA A 319 -4.42 12.16 9.18
N HIS A 320 -3.29 11.47 9.34
CA HIS A 320 -2.95 10.72 10.56
C HIS A 320 -2.28 11.60 11.64
N GLY A 321 -1.97 12.87 11.35
CA GLY A 321 -1.24 13.75 12.26
C GLY A 321 0.28 13.50 12.24
N CYS A 322 0.80 13.04 11.11
CA CYS A 322 2.22 12.86 10.85
C CYS A 322 2.74 13.99 9.94
N GLN A 323 4.06 14.12 9.88
CA GLN A 323 4.75 14.91 8.87
C GLN A 323 5.07 14.01 7.66
N ALA A 324 5.35 14.63 6.51
CA ALA A 324 5.72 13.90 5.30
C ALA A 324 6.98 14.45 4.63
N GLN A 325 7.79 13.54 4.09
CA GLN A 325 8.86 13.84 3.16
C GLN A 325 8.57 13.12 1.84
N LEU A 326 8.64 13.84 0.73
CA LEU A 326 8.43 13.30 -0.62
C LEU A 326 9.66 13.59 -1.47
N ILE A 327 9.99 12.68 -2.38
CA ILE A 327 10.98 12.93 -3.43
C ILE A 327 10.31 12.76 -4.78
N GLU A 328 10.48 13.73 -5.68
CA GLU A 328 9.94 13.67 -7.04
C GLU A 328 10.95 14.26 -8.02
N ILE A 329 11.27 13.51 -9.07
CA ILE A 329 12.30 13.91 -10.03
C ILE A 329 11.79 14.98 -11.00
N ASN A 330 10.49 14.97 -11.33
CA ASN A 330 9.92 15.93 -12.26
C ASN A 330 9.45 17.20 -11.50
N PRO A 331 10.07 18.38 -11.73
CA PRO A 331 9.75 19.61 -11.00
C PRO A 331 8.31 20.08 -11.19
N GLU A 332 7.72 19.84 -12.37
CA GLU A 332 6.32 20.23 -12.62
C GLU A 332 5.35 19.30 -11.88
N TYR A 333 5.66 18.00 -11.81
CA TYR A 333 4.88 17.06 -11.03
C TYR A 333 4.99 17.31 -9.54
N ALA A 334 6.18 17.65 -9.05
CA ALA A 334 6.40 18.11 -7.69
C ALA A 334 5.51 19.31 -7.33
N ARG A 335 5.45 20.31 -8.22
CA ARG A 335 4.60 21.50 -8.03
C ARG A 335 3.11 21.12 -7.98
N ILE A 336 2.62 20.34 -8.94
CA ILE A 336 1.22 19.88 -8.99
C ILE A 336 0.86 19.08 -7.73
N ALA A 337 1.75 18.20 -7.27
CA ALA A 337 1.56 17.42 -6.05
C ALA A 337 1.48 18.32 -4.82
N GLY A 338 2.37 19.30 -4.70
CA GLY A 338 2.35 20.31 -3.65
C GLY A 338 1.03 21.07 -3.57
N GLU A 339 0.55 21.59 -4.71
CA GLU A 339 -0.73 22.30 -4.80
C GLU A 339 -1.92 21.42 -4.39
N ARG A 340 -1.93 20.16 -4.82
CA ARG A 340 -2.94 19.17 -4.42
C ARG A 340 -2.93 18.95 -2.91
N ILE A 341 -1.75 18.78 -2.31
CA ILE A 341 -1.59 18.56 -0.87
C ILE A 341 -2.13 19.78 -0.11
N GLU A 342 -1.72 20.99 -0.46
CA GLU A 342 -2.20 22.21 0.17
C GLU A 342 -3.73 22.33 0.09
N GLN A 343 -4.30 22.11 -1.10
CA GLN A 343 -5.75 22.17 -1.29
C GLN A 343 -6.49 21.17 -0.39
N CYS A 344 -5.92 20.00 -0.06
CA CYS A 344 -6.57 19.06 0.86
C CYS A 344 -6.68 19.60 2.29
N PHE A 345 -5.81 20.52 2.71
CA PHE A 345 -5.73 21.02 4.09
C PHE A 345 -6.08 22.52 4.24
N MET A 346 -6.36 23.21 3.14
CA MET A 346 -6.93 24.57 3.15
C MET A 346 -8.39 24.58 3.61
N GLY A 347 -8.74 25.60 4.42
CA GLY A 347 -10.11 25.87 4.83
C GLY A 347 -11.02 26.26 3.64
N PRO A 348 -12.36 26.18 3.78
CA PRO A 348 -13.31 26.48 2.70
C PRO A 348 -13.12 27.88 2.11
N ASP A 349 -12.96 28.89 2.97
CA ASP A 349 -12.80 30.30 2.55
C ASP A 349 -11.47 30.56 1.86
N GLU A 350 -10.40 29.91 2.33
CA GLU A 350 -9.07 30.02 1.75
C GLU A 350 -9.02 29.38 0.36
N ARG A 351 -9.67 28.23 0.20
CA ARG A 351 -9.83 27.53 -1.08
C ARG A 351 -10.62 28.38 -2.09
N ALA A 352 -11.71 29.00 -1.64
CA ALA A 352 -12.52 29.89 -2.50
C ALA A 352 -11.73 31.11 -3.00
N ARG A 353 -10.93 31.73 -2.13
CA ARG A 353 -10.06 32.87 -2.50
C ARG A 353 -8.97 32.47 -3.49
N ARG A 354 -8.36 31.29 -3.34
CA ARG A 354 -7.34 30.78 -4.27
C ARG A 354 -7.92 30.50 -5.65
N ASN A 355 -9.07 29.83 -5.71
CA ASN A 355 -9.75 29.53 -6.97
C ASN A 355 -10.18 30.81 -7.71
N ALA A 356 -10.64 31.82 -6.98
CA ALA A 356 -10.97 33.13 -7.57
C ALA A 356 -9.74 33.86 -8.14
N LYS A 357 -8.53 33.68 -7.57
CA LYS A 357 -7.29 34.24 -8.10
C LYS A 357 -6.82 33.55 -9.39
N THR A 358 -7.02 32.24 -9.52
CA THR A 358 -6.69 31.51 -10.75
C THR A 358 -7.56 31.93 -11.94
N ASP A 359 -8.83 32.24 -11.72
CA ASP A 359 -9.73 32.74 -12.78
C ASP A 359 -9.37 34.16 -13.26
N LEU A 360 -8.78 35.00 -12.38
CA LEU A 360 -8.36 36.36 -12.75
C LEU A 360 -7.08 36.41 -13.61
N ASN A 361 -6.29 35.34 -13.62
CA ASN A 361 -5.09 35.21 -14.47
C ASN A 361 -5.39 34.60 -15.85
N ALA A 362 -6.64 34.17 -16.11
CA ALA A 362 -7.11 33.94 -17.46
C ALA A 362 -7.29 35.32 -18.12
N GLY A 363 -6.28 35.75 -18.88
CA GLY A 363 -6.32 37.01 -19.65
C GLY A 363 -7.63 37.13 -20.44
N PRO A 364 -8.08 38.38 -20.74
CA PRO A 364 -9.43 38.62 -21.21
C PRO A 364 -9.74 37.79 -22.46
N LEU A 365 -10.67 36.83 -22.31
CA LEU A 365 -11.41 36.28 -23.43
C LEU A 365 -12.13 37.46 -24.10
N PHE A 366 -11.93 37.62 -25.40
CA PHE A 366 -12.45 38.68 -26.28
C PHE A 366 -11.63 39.98 -26.38
N SER A 367 -10.61 39.97 -27.25
CA SER A 367 -10.35 41.12 -28.12
C SER A 367 -10.85 40.79 -29.53
N ASN A 368 -12.10 41.19 -29.83
CA ASN A 368 -12.59 41.22 -31.20
C ASN A 368 -11.75 42.22 -32.00
N GLN A 369 -10.82 41.72 -32.82
CA GLN A 369 -10.32 42.50 -33.95
C GLN A 369 -11.43 42.55 -35.00
N ALA A 370 -12.05 43.73 -35.11
CA ALA A 370 -12.75 44.11 -36.31
C ALA A 370 -11.74 44.17 -37.47
N ILE A 371 -11.95 43.33 -38.48
CA ILE A 371 -11.36 43.49 -39.81
C ILE A 371 -12.50 43.92 -40.73
N GLY A 372 -12.22 44.95 -41.51
CA GLY A 372 -13.21 45.82 -42.12
C GLY A 372 -13.98 45.25 -43.31
N ALA A 373 -15.06 45.97 -43.63
CA ALA A 373 -15.37 46.44 -44.96
C ALA A 373 -15.75 47.92 -44.86
#